data_AF-A0A921F805-F1
#
_entry.id   AF-A0A921F805-F1
#
_cell.length_a   1.000
_cell.length_b   1.000
_cell.length_c   1.000
_cell.angle_alpha   90.00
_cell.angle_beta   90.00
_cell.angle_gamma   90.00
#
_symmetry.space_group_name_H-M   'P 1'
#
loop_
_entity.id
_entity.type
_entity.pdbx_description
1 polymer ?
#
loop_
_entity_poly.entity_id
_entity_poly.type
_entity_poly.pdbx_seq_one_letter_code
_entity_poly.pdbx_strand_id
1 'polypeptide(L)'
;QPFVPYRQGNLMNDTTISLDATELVYHAPYAKAQFYGVVGGKYPVRQYTRTHHPRATKRWDLKAKSMYGEDWAKVAQRTLLKEMN
;
A
#
# COMPACT_ATOMS: atom_id res chain seq x y z
N GLN A 1 -2.51 8.13 1.54
CA GLN A 1 -2.40 6.86 0.78
C GLN A 1 -3.78 6.47 0.23
N PRO A 2 -4.10 6.81 -1.02
CA PRO A 2 -5.48 6.70 -1.56
C PRO A 2 -5.97 5.27 -1.84
N PHE A 3 -5.15 4.25 -1.56
CA PHE A 3 -5.39 2.84 -1.90
C PHE A 3 -5.51 1.91 -0.68
N VAL A 4 -5.23 2.40 0.54
CA VAL A 4 -5.24 1.58 1.75
C VAL A 4 -6.67 1.42 2.24
N PRO A 5 -7.18 0.19 2.45
CA PRO A 5 -8.52 -0.01 3.02
C PRO A 5 -8.72 0.69 4.36
N TYR A 6 -9.78 1.49 4.47
CA TYR A 6 -10.12 2.23 5.69
C TYR A 6 -11.19 1.50 6.50
N ARG A 7 -10.94 1.23 7.79
CA ARG A 7 -11.94 0.62 8.68
C ARG A 7 -12.50 1.62 9.70
N GLN A 8 -11.63 2.33 10.44
CA GLN A 8 -11.97 3.41 11.38
C GLN A 8 -10.67 4.12 11.85
N GLY A 9 -10.71 5.38 12.29
CA GLY A 9 -9.58 6.05 12.97
C GLY A 9 -8.23 6.03 12.21
N ASN A 10 -7.13 5.98 12.96
CA ASN A 10 -5.74 5.95 12.45
C ASN A 10 -5.24 4.56 12.01
N LEU A 11 -6.15 3.60 11.78
CA LEU A 11 -5.84 2.21 11.39
C LEU A 11 -5.22 2.10 9.98
N MET A 12 -5.16 3.21 9.25
CA MET A 12 -4.38 3.39 8.02
C MET A 12 -2.87 3.15 8.24
N ASN A 13 -2.38 3.38 9.45
CA ASN A 13 -0.98 3.19 9.84
C ASN A 13 -0.67 1.77 10.34
N ASP A 14 -1.65 0.85 10.30
CA ASP A 14 -1.47 -0.52 10.79
C ASP A 14 -0.59 -1.38 9.86
N THR A 15 0.00 -0.80 8.83
CA THR A 15 1.04 -1.43 8.02
C THR A 15 2.18 -0.45 7.77
N THR A 16 3.37 -0.82 8.22
CA THR A 16 4.61 -0.08 7.97
C THR A 16 5.57 -0.94 7.16
N ILE A 17 6.51 -0.30 6.49
CA ILE A 17 7.65 -0.98 5.88
C ILE A 17 8.75 -1.07 6.95
N SER A 18 9.48 -2.18 7.03
CA SER A 18 10.62 -2.34 7.93
C SER A 18 11.72 -1.30 7.63
N LEU A 19 12.62 -1.05 8.59
CA LEU A 19 13.67 -0.02 8.44
C LEU A 19 14.61 -0.29 7.25
N ASP A 20 14.86 -1.57 6.96
CA ASP A 20 15.65 -2.05 5.83
C ASP A 20 14.82 -2.25 4.55
N ALA A 21 13.53 -1.92 4.59
CA ALA A 21 12.56 -2.06 3.50
C ALA A 21 12.39 -3.47 2.92
N THR A 22 12.74 -4.51 3.68
CA THR A 22 12.62 -5.91 3.24
C THR A 22 11.25 -6.51 3.54
N GLU A 23 10.53 -5.99 4.54
CA GLU A 23 9.30 -6.58 5.04
C GLU A 23 8.17 -5.56 5.27
N LEU A 24 6.93 -6.05 5.19
CA LEU A 24 5.75 -5.32 5.64
C LEU A 24 5.42 -5.78 7.07
N VAL A 25 5.44 -4.83 8.00
CA VAL A 25 5.05 -5.03 9.39
C VAL A 25 3.56 -4.70 9.53
N TYR A 26 2.76 -5.67 9.98
CA TYR A 26 1.33 -5.52 10.18
C TYR A 26 1.02 -5.38 11.67
N HIS A 27 0.63 -4.19 12.12
CA HIS A 27 0.41 -3.88 13.54
C HIS A 27 -0.97 -4.32 14.05
N ALA A 28 -1.91 -4.62 13.16
CA ALA A 28 -3.23 -5.12 13.50
C ALA A 28 -3.51 -6.51 12.91
N PRO A 29 -4.24 -7.40 13.61
CA PRO A 29 -4.52 -8.77 13.15
C PRO A 29 -5.18 -8.85 11.77
N TYR A 30 -5.96 -7.85 11.38
CA TYR A 30 -6.66 -7.82 10.09
C TYR A 30 -5.85 -7.15 8.97
N ALA A 31 -4.76 -6.43 9.26
CA ALA A 31 -4.07 -5.63 8.26
C ALA A 31 -3.46 -6.50 7.15
N LYS A 32 -2.86 -7.63 7.51
CA LYS A 32 -2.36 -8.63 6.55
C LYS A 32 -3.48 -9.21 5.69
N ALA A 33 -4.61 -9.55 6.29
CA ALA A 33 -5.76 -10.08 5.57
C ALA A 33 -6.35 -9.06 4.58
N GLN A 34 -6.41 -7.78 4.95
CA GLN A 34 -6.85 -6.70 4.07
C GLN A 34 -5.86 -6.46 2.92
N PHE A 35 -4.55 -6.50 3.21
CA PHE A 35 -3.48 -6.33 2.23
C PHE A 35 -3.51 -7.42 1.16
N TYR A 36 -3.60 -8.69 1.55
CA TYR A 36 -3.68 -9.81 0.60
C TYR A 36 -5.10 -10.05 0.06
N GLY A 37 -6.13 -9.51 0.72
CA GLY A 37 -7.53 -9.73 0.39
C GLY A 37 -8.04 -11.12 0.74
N VAL A 38 -7.44 -11.78 1.73
CA VAL A 38 -7.79 -13.13 2.18
C VAL A 38 -7.68 -13.23 3.70
N VAL A 39 -8.77 -13.60 4.36
CA VAL A 39 -8.85 -13.85 5.81
C VAL A 39 -8.52 -15.31 6.09
N GLY A 40 -7.60 -15.54 7.04
CA GLY A 40 -7.18 -16.89 7.45
C GLY A 40 -6.62 -17.74 6.31
N GLY A 41 -6.08 -17.12 5.26
CA GLY A 41 -5.55 -17.82 4.08
C GLY A 41 -6.60 -18.49 3.18
N LYS A 42 -7.90 -18.38 3.50
CA LYS A 42 -8.97 -19.11 2.80
C LYS A 42 -10.11 -18.23 2.30
N TYR A 43 -10.55 -17.27 3.11
CA TYR A 43 -11.80 -16.56 2.85
C TYR A 43 -11.53 -15.22 2.16
N PRO A 44 -12.01 -14.99 0.93
CA PRO A 44 -11.73 -13.75 0.22
C PRO A 44 -12.45 -12.56 0.86
N VAL A 45 -11.75 -11.43 0.95
CA VAL A 45 -12.36 -10.13 1.29
C VAL A 45 -13.21 -9.69 0.09
N ARG A 46 -14.51 -9.52 0.30
CA ARG A 46 -15.47 -9.22 -0.79
C ARG A 46 -15.64 -7.73 -1.05
N GLN A 47 -15.54 -6.90 -0.01
CA GLN A 47 -15.83 -5.47 -0.08
C GLN A 47 -14.80 -4.69 0.72
N TYR A 48 -14.24 -3.66 0.06
CA TYR A 48 -13.38 -2.67 0.70
C TYR A 48 -14.19 -1.39 0.91
N THR A 49 -14.07 -0.80 2.09
CA THR A 49 -14.61 0.54 2.35
C THR A 49 -13.91 1.55 1.45
N ARG A 50 -14.70 2.28 0.64
CA ARG A 50 -14.20 3.23 -0.37
C ARG A 50 -14.60 4.68 -0.11
N THR A 51 -15.33 4.95 0.96
CA THR A 51 -15.84 6.29 1.29
C THR A 51 -14.73 7.33 1.40
N HIS A 52 -13.63 6.98 2.08
CA HIS A 52 -12.48 7.88 2.25
C HIS A 52 -11.35 7.61 1.24
N HIS A 53 -11.20 6.35 0.82
CA HIS A 53 -10.19 5.92 -0.14
C HIS A 53 -10.88 5.23 -1.32
N PRO A 54 -11.32 6.00 -2.35
CA PRO A 54 -12.09 5.45 -3.47
C PRO A 54 -11.38 4.32 -4.22
N ARG A 55 -10.05 4.28 -4.12
CA ARG A 55 -9.18 3.31 -4.81
C ARG A 55 -8.74 2.17 -3.89
N ALA A 56 -9.35 2.02 -2.72
CA ALA A 56 -9.04 0.96 -1.78
C ALA A 56 -9.16 -0.43 -2.42
N THR A 57 -8.10 -1.22 -2.26
CA THR A 57 -7.98 -2.57 -2.84
C THR A 57 -6.98 -3.43 -2.05
N LYS A 58 -7.06 -4.75 -2.22
CA LYS A 58 -5.90 -5.64 -1.96
C LYS A 58 -4.71 -5.22 -2.81
N ARG A 59 -3.52 -5.52 -2.31
CA ARG A 59 -2.24 -5.28 -2.98
C ARG A 59 -2.16 -3.86 -3.51
N TRP A 60 -2.44 -2.92 -2.62
CA TRP A 60 -2.40 -1.49 -2.91
C TRP A 60 -1.01 -1.04 -3.36
N ASP A 61 0.05 -1.74 -2.94
CA ASP A 61 1.43 -1.61 -3.40
C ASP A 61 1.54 -1.84 -4.92
N LEU A 62 0.98 -2.95 -5.41
CA LEU A 62 1.00 -3.29 -6.83
C LEU A 62 0.14 -2.33 -7.63
N LYS A 63 -1.02 -1.94 -7.10
CA LYS A 63 -1.88 -0.96 -7.78
C LYS A 63 -1.20 0.40 -7.90
N ALA A 64 -0.54 0.88 -6.84
CA ALA A 64 0.21 2.12 -6.88
C ALA A 64 1.40 2.03 -7.85
N LYS A 65 2.18 0.94 -7.81
CA LYS A 65 3.28 0.70 -8.74
C LYS A 65 2.82 0.69 -10.19
N SER A 66 1.73 0.01 -10.51
CA SER A 66 1.14 -0.02 -11.85
C SER A 66 0.73 1.35 -12.36
N MET A 67 0.45 2.29 -11.46
CA MET A 67 -0.07 3.61 -11.81
C MET A 67 0.97 4.71 -11.84
N TYR A 68 1.95 4.63 -10.96
CA TYR A 68 2.91 5.72 -10.73
C TYR A 68 4.36 5.25 -10.83
N GLY A 69 4.61 3.95 -11.03
CA GLY A 69 5.96 3.41 -11.03
C GLY A 69 6.86 4.03 -12.10
N GLU A 70 6.33 4.30 -13.29
CA GLU A 70 7.07 4.99 -14.35
C GLU A 70 7.38 6.44 -13.98
N ASP A 71 6.43 7.14 -13.39
CA ASP A 71 6.62 8.54 -12.98
C ASP A 71 7.65 8.64 -11.85
N TRP A 72 7.62 7.71 -10.89
CA TRP A 72 8.64 7.60 -9.84
C TRP A 72 10.02 7.34 -10.43
N ALA A 73 10.14 6.46 -11.42
CA ALA A 73 11.41 6.18 -12.09
C ALA A 73 11.95 7.43 -12.81
N LYS A 74 11.09 8.18 -13.51
CA LYS A 74 11.46 9.44 -14.17
C LYS A 74 11.93 10.48 -13.17
N VAL A 75 11.24 10.64 -12.04
CA VAL A 75 11.63 11.57 -10.98
C VAL A 75 12.99 11.16 -10.38
N ALA A 76 13.17 9.89 -10.05
CA ALA A 76 14.43 9.38 -9.51
C ALA A 76 15.60 9.64 -10.47
N GLN A 77 15.44 9.34 -11.77
CA GLN A 77 16.46 9.60 -12.79
C GLN A 77 16.82 11.09 -12.87
N ARG A 78 15.81 11.98 -12.88
CA ARG A 78 16.04 13.43 -12.92
C ARG A 78 16.80 13.93 -11.70
N THR A 79 16.45 13.44 -10.51
CA THR A 79 17.15 13.79 -9.27
C THR A 79 18.60 13.35 -9.33
N LEU A 80 18.87 12.09 -9.70
CA LEU A 80 20.24 11.57 -9.82
C LEU A 80 21.08 12.39 -10.80
N LEU A 81 20.53 12.72 -11.98
CA LEU A 81 21.22 13.55 -12.97
C LEU A 81 21.49 14.98 -12.48
N LYS A 82 20.58 15.54 -11.66
CA LYS A 82 20.75 16.88 -11.09
C LYS A 82 21.88 16.92 -10.06
N GLU A 83 22.05 15.87 -9.25
CA GLU A 83 23.12 15.78 -8.26
C GLU A 83 24.51 15.54 -8.90
N MET A 84 24.56 15.15 -10.17
CA MET A 84 25.80 14.88 -10.92
C MET A 84 26.33 16.09 -11.71
N ASN A 85 25.61 17.22 -11.73
CA ASN A 85 25.96 18.46 -12.41
C ASN A 85 26.23 19.57 -11.38
#